data_AF-A0A504JGJ1-F1
#
_entry.id   AF-A0A504JGJ1-F1
#
_cell.length_a   1.000
_cell.length_b   1.000
_cell.length_c   1.000
_cell.angle_alpha   90.00
_cell.angle_beta   90.00
_cell.angle_gamma   90.00
#
_symmetry.space_group_name_H-M   'P 1'
#
loop_
_entity.id
_entity.type
_entity.pdbx_description
1 polymer ?
#
loop_
_entity_poly.entity_id
_entity_poly.type
_entity_poly.pdbx_seq_one_letter_code
_entity_poly.pdbx_strand_id
1 'polypeptide(L)'
;MNAITKTETAKPSLIAVMAAQRNMDPEQFAKTVRATVMPANHTNEQFAALMLVASKYDLDPILKEIYAFPAKGGGIVPIVSIDGWLNLMNSHPAFDGMETEFTDDEHGNPISCRCRIYR
;
A
#
# COMPACT_ATOMS: atom_id res chain seq x y z
N MET A 1 24.41 40.63 -22.78
CA MET A 1 24.05 40.11 -21.44
C MET A 1 23.06 38.98 -21.68
N ASN A 2 23.47 37.73 -21.48
CA ASN A 2 22.61 36.57 -21.73
C ASN A 2 21.73 36.33 -20.50
N ALA A 3 20.41 36.37 -20.68
CA ALA A 3 19.45 36.07 -19.64
C ALA A 3 19.51 34.57 -19.29
N ILE A 4 19.80 34.26 -18.04
CA ILE A 4 19.73 32.90 -17.50
C ILE A 4 18.26 32.65 -17.15
N THR A 5 17.55 31.94 -18.02
CA THR A 5 16.17 31.50 -17.75
C THR A 5 16.22 30.44 -16.64
N LYS A 6 15.65 30.76 -15.48
CA LYS A 6 15.49 29.81 -14.38
C LYS A 6 14.48 28.76 -14.82
N THR A 7 14.93 27.54 -15.11
CA THR A 7 14.02 26.40 -15.36
C THR A 7 13.33 26.05 -14.05
N GLU A 8 12.05 26.38 -13.93
CA GLU A 8 11.22 25.89 -12.81
C GLU A 8 11.14 24.36 -12.93
N THR A 9 11.72 23.65 -11.97
CA THR A 9 11.61 22.20 -11.88
C THR A 9 10.17 21.82 -11.59
N ALA A 10 9.49 21.22 -12.58
CA ALA A 10 8.14 20.70 -12.42
C ALA A 10 8.09 19.69 -11.26
N LYS A 11 7.05 19.78 -10.42
CA LYS A 11 6.86 18.81 -9.32
C LYS A 11 6.74 17.40 -9.91
N PRO A 12 7.44 16.39 -9.35
CA PRO A 12 7.35 15.03 -9.82
C PRO A 12 5.91 14.49 -9.63
N SER A 13 5.48 13.62 -10.54
CA SER A 13 4.18 12.96 -10.43
C SER A 13 4.15 12.02 -9.23
N LEU A 14 2.95 11.71 -8.72
CA LEU A 14 2.77 10.74 -7.63
C LEU A 14 3.46 9.41 -7.90
N ILE A 15 3.30 8.90 -9.13
CA ILE A 15 3.92 7.65 -9.57
C ILE A 15 5.44 7.76 -9.57
N ALA A 16 6.01 8.88 -10.01
CA ALA A 16 7.46 9.09 -9.98
C ALA A 16 8.00 9.16 -8.54
N VAL A 17 7.26 9.80 -7.62
CA VAL A 17 7.63 9.86 -6.19
C VAL A 17 7.65 8.45 -5.59
N MET A 18 6.58 7.67 -5.77
CA MET A 18 6.49 6.33 -5.21
C MET A 18 7.50 5.36 -5.84
N ALA A 19 7.71 5.44 -7.15
CA ALA A 19 8.71 4.62 -7.83
C ALA A 19 10.13 4.93 -7.34
N ALA A 20 10.46 6.21 -7.12
CA ALA A 20 11.75 6.62 -6.58
C ALA A 20 11.99 6.09 -5.16
N GLN A 21 10.97 6.08 -4.28
CA GLN A 21 11.07 5.49 -2.94
C GLN A 21 11.43 3.99 -2.97
N ARG A 22 11.11 3.30 -4.06
CA ARG A 22 11.38 1.87 -4.27
C ARG A 22 12.52 1.60 -5.25
N ASN A 23 13.27 2.62 -5.65
CA ASN A 23 14.34 2.52 -6.66
C ASN A 23 13.88 1.86 -7.98
N MET A 24 12.66 2.16 -8.41
CA MET A 24 12.08 1.65 -9.66
C MET A 24 11.92 2.76 -10.69
N ASP A 25 12.00 2.38 -11.97
CA ASP A 25 11.54 3.23 -13.06
C ASP A 25 10.02 3.49 -12.91
N PRO A 26 9.51 4.74 -13.08
CA PRO A 26 8.10 5.06 -12.89
C PRO A 26 7.14 4.30 -13.81
N GLU A 27 7.53 4.03 -15.06
CA GLU A 27 6.68 3.31 -16.01
C GLU A 27 6.62 1.83 -15.63
N GLN A 28 7.75 1.23 -15.29
CA GLN A 28 7.80 -0.15 -14.81
C GLN A 28 7.03 -0.33 -13.49
N PHE A 29 7.20 0.59 -12.53
CA PHE A 29 6.44 0.58 -11.29
C PHE A 29 4.93 0.57 -11.57
N ALA A 30 4.45 1.50 -12.41
CA ALA A 30 3.03 1.55 -12.75
C ALA A 30 2.53 0.28 -13.44
N LYS A 31 3.30 -0.27 -14.38
CA LYS A 31 2.96 -1.54 -15.07
C LYS A 31 2.90 -2.71 -14.09
N THR A 32 3.87 -2.83 -13.20
CA THR A 32 3.91 -3.91 -12.20
C THR A 32 2.71 -3.83 -11.28
N VAL A 33 2.44 -2.66 -10.68
CA VAL A 33 1.29 -2.47 -9.77
C VAL A 33 -0.03 -2.84 -10.48
N ARG A 34 -0.22 -2.39 -11.72
CA ARG A 34 -1.43 -2.72 -12.50
C ARG A 34 -1.56 -4.21 -12.81
N ALA A 35 -0.46 -4.91 -13.00
CA ALA A 35 -0.47 -6.33 -13.31
C ALA A 35 -0.63 -7.23 -12.07
N THR A 36 -0.17 -6.78 -10.89
CA THR A 36 -0.06 -7.66 -9.71
C THR A 36 -1.09 -7.37 -8.62
N VAL A 37 -1.60 -6.13 -8.53
CA VAL A 37 -2.50 -5.74 -7.42
C VAL A 37 -3.81 -5.07 -7.85
N MET A 38 -4.02 -4.90 -9.16
CA MET A 38 -5.27 -4.36 -9.71
C MET A 38 -6.07 -5.47 -10.43
N PRO A 39 -7.41 -5.36 -10.50
CA PRO A 39 -8.24 -6.22 -11.35
C PRO A 39 -7.90 -6.03 -12.84
N ALA A 40 -8.11 -7.05 -13.67
CA ALA A 40 -7.74 -6.99 -15.10
C ALA A 40 -8.35 -5.80 -15.86
N ASN A 41 -9.62 -5.47 -15.60
CA ASN A 41 -10.37 -4.43 -16.33
C ASN A 41 -10.50 -3.12 -15.51
N HIS A 42 -9.39 -2.59 -15.00
CA HIS A 42 -9.38 -1.36 -14.23
C HIS A 42 -9.18 -0.11 -15.11
N THR A 43 -9.68 1.04 -14.65
CA THR A 43 -9.46 2.34 -15.32
C THR A 43 -8.23 3.08 -14.78
N ASN A 44 -7.81 4.14 -15.47
CA ASN A 44 -6.72 5.00 -15.01
C ASN A 44 -7.08 5.74 -13.72
N GLU A 45 -8.33 6.14 -13.57
CA GLU A 45 -8.85 6.82 -12.38
C GLU A 45 -8.83 5.88 -11.17
N GLN A 46 -9.18 4.60 -11.38
CA GLN A 46 -9.11 3.56 -10.34
C GLN A 46 -7.67 3.30 -9.91
N PHE A 47 -6.74 3.21 -10.86
CA PHE A 47 -5.32 3.09 -10.54
C PHE A 47 -4.80 4.31 -9.75
N ALA A 48 -5.15 5.53 -10.18
CA ALA A 48 -4.78 6.76 -9.48
C ALA A 48 -5.37 6.80 -8.06
N ALA A 49 -6.62 6.35 -7.87
CA ALA A 49 -7.26 6.27 -6.58
C ALA A 49 -6.53 5.30 -5.62
N LEU A 50 -6.17 4.11 -6.09
CA LEU A 50 -5.36 3.17 -5.29
C LEU A 50 -4.02 3.81 -4.90
N MET A 51 -3.34 4.45 -5.86
CA MET A 51 -2.02 5.00 -5.63
C MET A 51 -2.02 6.18 -4.66
N LEU A 52 -3.07 6.98 -4.67
CA LEU A 52 -3.27 8.05 -3.70
C LEU A 52 -3.41 7.49 -2.27
N VAL A 53 -4.17 6.41 -2.09
CA VAL A 53 -4.33 5.75 -0.78
C VAL A 53 -3.01 5.13 -0.32
N ALA A 54 -2.33 4.41 -1.21
CA ALA A 54 -1.04 3.80 -0.92
C ALA A 54 -0.01 4.85 -0.46
N SER A 55 0.11 5.97 -1.20
CA SER A 55 1.01 7.06 -0.81
C SER A 55 0.58 7.75 0.49
N LYS A 56 -0.72 7.94 0.73
CA LYS A 56 -1.22 8.63 1.93
C LYS A 56 -0.85 7.90 3.23
N TYR A 57 -0.82 6.57 3.18
CA TYR A 57 -0.54 5.71 4.33
C TYR A 57 0.85 5.06 4.27
N ASP A 58 1.69 5.46 3.31
CA ASP A 58 3.04 4.91 3.10
C ASP A 58 3.05 3.37 2.92
N LEU A 59 2.04 2.85 2.21
CA LEU A 59 1.88 1.43 1.91
C LEU A 59 2.55 1.08 0.57
N ASP A 60 3.16 -0.10 0.51
CA ASP A 60 3.79 -0.64 -0.69
C ASP A 60 2.89 -1.63 -1.45
N PRO A 61 2.36 -1.27 -2.64
CA PRO A 61 1.63 -2.21 -3.47
C PRO A 61 2.50 -3.33 -4.07
N ILE A 62 3.80 -3.12 -4.27
CA ILE A 62 4.71 -4.15 -4.79
C ILE A 62 4.92 -5.24 -3.75
N LEU A 63 5.09 -4.84 -2.48
CA LEU A 63 5.15 -5.74 -1.33
C LEU A 63 3.78 -6.19 -0.85
N LYS A 64 2.73 -5.93 -1.64
CA LYS A 64 1.41 -6.52 -1.39
C LYS A 64 0.80 -6.06 -0.05
N GLU A 65 1.16 -4.87 0.40
CA GLU A 65 0.60 -4.22 1.59
C GLU A 65 -0.79 -3.63 1.32
N ILE A 66 -1.09 -3.31 0.07
CA ILE A 66 -2.39 -2.79 -0.38
C ILE A 66 -2.74 -3.31 -1.79
N TYR A 67 -4.02 -3.61 -2.00
CA TYR A 67 -4.57 -4.12 -3.26
C TYR A 67 -5.88 -3.44 -3.64
N ALA A 68 -6.24 -3.51 -4.91
CA ALA A 68 -7.57 -3.13 -5.37
C ALA A 68 -8.44 -4.37 -5.59
N PHE A 69 -9.55 -4.46 -4.85
CA PHE A 69 -10.58 -5.46 -5.08
C PHE A 69 -11.75 -4.89 -5.90
N PRO A 70 -12.39 -5.66 -6.80
CA PRO A 70 -13.59 -5.19 -7.50
C PRO A 70 -14.72 -4.86 -6.52
N ALA A 71 -15.32 -3.68 -6.65
CA ALA A 71 -16.46 -3.27 -5.82
C ALA A 71 -17.79 -3.82 -6.36
N LYS A 72 -18.77 -4.04 -5.47
CA LYS A 72 -20.15 -4.36 -5.87
C LYS A 72 -20.76 -3.12 -6.54
N GLY A 73 -20.98 -3.18 -7.86
CA GLY A 73 -21.52 -2.06 -8.65
C GLY A 73 -20.51 -1.37 -9.58
N GLY A 74 -19.30 -1.93 -9.71
CA GLY A 74 -18.23 -1.37 -10.53
C GLY A 74 -17.29 -0.48 -9.72
N GLY A 75 -16.08 -0.26 -10.23
CA GLY A 75 -15.02 0.39 -9.46
C GLY A 75 -14.14 -0.58 -8.69
N ILE A 76 -13.32 -0.02 -7.80
CA ILE A 76 -12.43 -0.77 -6.91
C ILE A 76 -12.64 -0.33 -5.46
N VAL A 77 -12.29 -1.22 -4.52
CA VAL A 77 -12.09 -0.93 -3.11
C VAL A 77 -10.63 -1.23 -2.76
N PRO A 78 -9.86 -0.25 -2.26
CA PRO A 78 -8.55 -0.51 -1.69
C PRO A 78 -8.66 -1.37 -0.42
N ILE A 79 -7.92 -2.47 -0.36
CA ILE A 79 -7.85 -3.38 0.77
C ILE A 79 -6.41 -3.41 1.27
N VAL A 80 -6.22 -3.13 2.55
CA VAL A 80 -4.94 -3.27 3.24
C VAL A 80 -4.77 -4.73 3.65
N SER A 81 -3.62 -5.32 3.34
CA SER A 81 -3.31 -6.70 3.69
C SER A 81 -2.86 -6.82 5.15
N ILE A 82 -2.64 -8.06 5.61
CA ILE A 82 -2.03 -8.28 6.93
C ILE A 82 -0.65 -7.60 6.99
N ASP A 83 0.18 -7.76 5.97
CA ASP A 83 1.50 -7.13 5.89
C ASP A 83 1.40 -5.60 5.94
N GLY A 84 0.40 -5.01 5.26
CA GLY A 84 0.15 -3.58 5.32
C GLY A 84 -0.28 -3.09 6.71
N TRP A 85 -1.18 -3.83 7.38
CA TRP A 85 -1.55 -3.50 8.76
C TRP A 85 -0.37 -3.62 9.72
N LEU A 86 0.46 -4.65 9.56
CA LEU A 86 1.67 -4.82 10.36
C LEU A 86 2.69 -3.70 10.12
N ASN A 87 2.89 -3.26 8.87
CA ASN A 87 3.73 -2.11 8.57
C ASN A 87 3.20 -0.85 9.28
N LEU A 88 1.90 -0.55 9.15
CA LEU A 88 1.29 0.61 9.79
C LEU A 88 1.41 0.59 11.32
N MET A 89 1.25 -0.58 11.94
CA MET A 89 1.42 -0.75 13.39
C MET A 89 2.88 -0.56 13.80
N ASN A 90 3.82 -1.27 13.17
CA ASN A 90 5.23 -1.21 13.51
C ASN A 90 5.86 0.16 13.27
N SER A 91 5.36 0.90 12.28
CA SER A 91 5.81 2.26 11.97
C SER A 91 5.22 3.33 12.88
N HIS A 92 4.25 2.99 13.74
CA HIS A 92 3.62 3.94 14.64
C HIS A 92 4.53 4.21 15.87
N PRO A 93 4.87 5.47 16.20
CA PRO A 93 5.83 5.79 17.26
C PRO A 93 5.45 5.31 18.67
N ALA A 94 4.16 5.10 18.90
CA ALA A 94 3.60 4.59 20.16
C ALA A 94 3.19 3.11 20.05
N PHE A 95 3.82 2.32 19.18
CA PHE A 95 3.64 0.88 19.18
C PHE A 95 4.80 0.24 19.95
N ASP A 96 4.48 -0.45 21.04
CA ASP A 96 5.45 -1.12 21.93
C ASP A 96 5.30 -2.65 21.86
N GLY A 97 4.98 -3.16 20.68
CA GLY A 97 4.82 -4.59 20.43
C GLY A 97 3.42 -5.14 20.72
N MET A 98 3.31 -6.45 20.53
CA MET A 98 2.07 -7.19 20.74
C MET A 98 2.34 -8.63 21.17
N GLU A 99 1.40 -9.19 21.92
CA GLU A 99 1.40 -10.60 22.31
C GLU A 99 0.15 -11.29 21.78
N THR A 100 0.32 -12.49 21.22
CA THR A 100 -0.77 -13.32 20.71
C THR A 100 -0.89 -14.61 21.49
N GLU A 101 -2.09 -14.92 21.93
CA GLU A 101 -2.44 -16.13 22.67
C GLU A 101 -3.51 -16.89 21.87
N PHE A 102 -3.17 -18.09 21.38
CA PHE A 102 -4.08 -18.97 20.66
C PHE A 102 -4.78 -19.92 21.63
N THR A 103 -6.03 -20.23 21.36
CA THR A 103 -6.78 -21.27 22.07
C THR A 103 -7.16 -22.33 21.06
N ASP A 104 -6.84 -23.58 21.34
CA ASP A 104 -7.12 -24.72 20.48
C ASP A 104 -8.29 -25.56 21.03
N ASP A 105 -8.97 -26.29 20.16
CA ASP A 105 -9.93 -27.34 20.55
C ASP A 105 -9.22 -28.61 21.06
N GLU A 106 -10.01 -29.61 21.47
CA GLU A 106 -9.50 -30.91 21.94
C GLU A 106 -8.69 -31.68 20.87
N HIS A 107 -8.81 -31.31 19.60
CA HIS A 107 -8.10 -31.89 18.47
C HIS A 107 -6.87 -31.08 18.05
N GLY A 108 -6.56 -29.98 18.75
CA GLY A 108 -5.45 -29.08 18.44
C GLY A 108 -5.71 -28.11 17.30
N ASN A 109 -6.97 -27.88 16.90
CA ASN A 109 -7.30 -26.86 15.91
C ASN A 109 -7.51 -25.50 16.60
N PRO A 110 -6.94 -24.40 16.08
CA PRO A 110 -7.12 -23.09 16.67
C PRO A 110 -8.58 -22.61 16.53
N ILE A 111 -9.23 -22.31 17.66
CA ILE A 111 -10.61 -21.80 17.73
C ILE A 111 -10.69 -20.31 18.01
N SER A 112 -9.66 -19.73 18.63
CA SER A 112 -9.58 -18.29 18.84
C SER A 112 -8.14 -17.79 18.97
N CYS A 113 -7.93 -16.51 18.72
CA CYS A 113 -6.68 -15.82 18.97
C CYS A 113 -6.97 -14.50 19.68
N ARG A 114 -6.30 -14.27 20.82
CA ARG A 114 -6.34 -13.00 21.56
C ARG A 114 -5.03 -12.26 21.30
N CYS A 115 -5.13 -11.03 20.80
CA CYS A 115 -3.99 -10.13 20.66
C CYS A 115 -4.06 -9.02 21.73
N ARG A 116 -2.95 -8.79 22.43
CA ARG A 116 -2.74 -7.65 23.33
C ARG A 116 -1.71 -6.72 22.69
N ILE A 117 -2.08 -5.46 22.49
CA ILE A 117 -1.22 -4.43 21.87
C ILE A 117 -0.78 -3.44 22.95
N TYR A 118 0.53 -3.17 23.00
CA TYR A 118 1.15 -2.23 23.91
C TYR A 118 1.45 -0.90 23.21
N ARG A 119 1.37 0.21 23.96
CA ARG A 119 1.53 1.57 23.45
C ARG A 119 2.24 2.48 24.43
#